data_AF-A0AAW5YXR9-F1
#
_entry.id   AF-A0AAW5YXR9-F1
#
_cell.length_a   1.000
_cell.length_b   1.000
_cell.length_c   1.000
_cell.angle_alpha   90.00
_cell.angle_beta   90.00
_cell.angle_gamma   90.00
#
_symmetry.space_group_name_H-M   'P 1'
#
loop_
_entity.id
_entity.type
_entity.pdbx_description
1 polymer ?
#
loop_
_entity_poly.entity_id
_entity_poly.type
_entity_poly.pdbx_seq_one_letter_code
_entity_poly.pdbx_strand_id
1 'polypeptide(L)'
;DTLYPGMILKFGGHAMAACLSLEEEKFELFQQRFGELVTEWLDPSLLQGEVVSDGPLSPTEMTMEVAQLLRDAGPWGQMFPEPLFDGHFRLLQQRLVGERHLKVMVEPVGGGPLLDGIAFNVDTALWPDNGVREVQLA
;
A
#
# COMPACT_ATOMS: atom_id res chain seq x y z
N ASP A 1 -21.94 23.50 -0.14
CA ASP A 1 -22.58 24.82 -0.18
C ASP A 1 -23.36 25.05 -1.48
N THR A 2 -22.78 24.81 -2.67
CA THR A 2 -23.50 25.01 -3.96
C THR A 2 -24.76 24.15 -4.13
N LEU A 3 -24.69 22.86 -3.78
CA LEU A 3 -25.83 21.92 -3.92
C LEU A 3 -26.79 21.96 -2.72
N TYR A 4 -26.27 22.30 -1.54
CA TYR A 4 -27.01 22.39 -0.29
C TYR A 4 -26.57 23.64 0.48
N PRO A 5 -27.12 24.83 0.13
CA PRO A 5 -26.74 26.09 0.77
C PRO A 5 -27.03 26.09 2.26
N GLY A 6 -26.09 26.57 3.08
CA GLY A 6 -26.27 26.68 4.53
C GLY A 6 -26.15 25.35 5.31
N MET A 7 -25.73 24.27 4.64
CA MET A 7 -25.37 23.01 5.28
C MET A 7 -23.97 23.10 5.93
N ILE A 8 -23.03 23.78 5.28
CA ILE A 8 -21.66 23.97 5.74
C ILE A 8 -21.47 25.42 6.15
N LEU A 9 -21.08 25.66 7.41
CA LEU A 9 -20.91 27.02 7.96
C LEU A 9 -19.56 27.63 7.56
N LYS A 10 -18.52 26.82 7.62
CA LYS A 10 -17.14 27.16 7.27
C LYS A 10 -16.46 25.92 6.71
N PHE A 11 -15.58 26.10 5.75
CA PHE A 11 -14.72 25.02 5.27
C PHE A 11 -13.40 25.57 4.75
N GLY A 12 -12.39 24.71 4.68
CA GLY A 12 -11.07 25.02 4.12
C GLY A 12 -10.23 23.76 4.03
N GLY A 13 -9.19 23.78 3.21
CA GLY A 13 -8.31 22.64 3.02
C GLY A 13 -7.62 22.62 1.67
N HIS A 14 -7.05 21.47 1.34
CA HIS A 14 -6.39 21.15 0.09
C HIS A 14 -6.93 19.84 -0.47
N ALA A 15 -6.48 19.44 -1.66
CA ALA A 15 -6.99 18.28 -2.38
C ALA A 15 -7.03 16.98 -1.54
N MET A 16 -6.09 16.79 -0.61
CA MET A 16 -5.99 15.57 0.21
C MET A 16 -6.48 15.70 1.64
N ALA A 17 -6.88 16.91 2.08
CA ALA A 17 -7.33 17.13 3.45
C ALA A 17 -8.22 18.37 3.52
N ALA A 18 -9.42 18.21 4.09
CA ALA A 18 -10.34 19.31 4.31
C ALA A 18 -10.84 19.31 5.76
N CYS A 19 -11.18 20.50 6.24
CA CYS A 19 -11.84 20.74 7.50
C CYS A 19 -13.10 21.57 7.24
N LEU A 20 -14.16 21.28 7.98
CA LEU A 20 -15.44 21.97 7.85
C LEU A 20 -16.16 22.05 9.20
N SER A 21 -17.04 23.05 9.32
CA SER A 21 -17.91 23.27 10.49
C SER A 21 -19.37 23.13 10.07
N LEU A 22 -20.14 22.40 10.87
CA LEU A 22 -21.56 22.10 10.68
C LEU A 22 -22.33 22.47 11.95
N GLU A 23 -23.63 22.72 11.81
CA GLU A 23 -24.55 22.61 12.96
C GLU A 23 -24.71 21.13 13.30
N GLU A 24 -24.73 20.79 14.59
CA GLU A 24 -24.77 19.40 15.05
C GLU A 24 -26.05 18.69 14.57
N GLU A 25 -27.18 19.41 14.57
CA GLU A 25 -28.48 18.92 14.11
C GLU A 25 -28.49 18.57 12.61
N LYS A 26 -27.53 19.08 11.83
CA LYS A 26 -27.40 18.82 10.39
C LYS A 26 -26.41 17.70 10.08
N PHE A 27 -25.76 17.11 11.08
CA PHE A 27 -24.70 16.12 10.86
C PHE A 27 -25.20 14.87 10.12
N GLU A 28 -26.34 14.30 10.52
CA GLU A 28 -26.90 13.11 9.85
C GLU A 28 -27.23 13.38 8.38
N LEU A 29 -27.86 14.53 8.11
CA LEU A 29 -28.17 14.95 6.75
C LEU A 29 -26.90 15.17 5.92
N PHE A 30 -25.87 15.80 6.51
CA PHE A 30 -24.58 15.97 5.85
C PHE A 30 -23.94 14.62 5.51
N GLN A 31 -23.90 13.67 6.46
CA GLN A 31 -23.32 12.35 6.24
C GLN A 31 -23.99 11.62 5.08
N GLN A 32 -25.33 11.62 5.06
CA GLN A 32 -26.09 11.00 3.98
C GLN A 32 -25.74 11.63 2.63
N ARG A 33 -25.84 12.96 2.50
CA ARG A 33 -25.60 13.67 1.24
C ARG A 33 -24.15 13.58 0.78
N PHE A 34 -23.21 13.63 1.72
CA PHE A 34 -21.80 13.44 1.43
C PHE A 34 -21.53 12.03 0.90
N GLY A 35 -22.09 10.99 1.53
CA GLY A 35 -21.95 9.61 1.07
C GLY A 35 -22.52 9.38 -0.33
N GLU A 36 -23.72 9.92 -0.62
CA GLU A 36 -24.35 9.87 -1.94
C GLU A 36 -23.44 10.52 -3.00
N LEU A 37 -22.95 11.74 -2.74
CA LEU A 37 -22.09 12.47 -3.66
C LEU A 37 -20.73 11.79 -3.88
N VAL A 38 -20.11 11.29 -2.81
CA VAL A 38 -18.85 10.55 -2.91
C VAL A 38 -19.05 9.30 -3.76
N THR A 39 -20.15 8.56 -3.55
CA THR A 39 -20.43 7.35 -4.33
C THR A 39 -20.65 7.65 -5.82
N GLU A 40 -21.27 8.78 -6.15
CA GLU A 40 -21.48 9.19 -7.55
C GLU A 40 -20.19 9.59 -8.26
N TRP A 41 -19.24 10.19 -7.54
CA TRP A 41 -18.05 10.81 -8.13
C TRP A 41 -16.81 9.94 -8.07
N LEU A 42 -16.75 9.02 -7.12
CA LEU A 42 -15.57 8.25 -6.81
C LEU A 42 -15.47 7.06 -7.77
N ASP A 43 -14.33 6.93 -8.44
CA ASP A 43 -14.03 5.76 -9.25
C ASP A 43 -13.85 4.55 -8.31
N PRO A 44 -14.63 3.47 -8.47
CA PRO A 44 -14.55 2.29 -7.62
C PRO A 44 -13.15 1.67 -7.48
N SER A 45 -12.25 1.90 -8.45
CA SER A 45 -10.83 1.52 -8.34
C SER A 45 -10.12 2.19 -7.15
N LEU A 46 -10.49 3.43 -6.81
CA LEU A 46 -9.93 4.18 -5.67
C LEU A 46 -10.33 3.59 -4.31
N LEU A 47 -11.31 2.69 -4.26
CA LEU A 47 -11.68 1.94 -3.06
C LEU A 47 -10.91 0.64 -2.90
N GLN A 48 -10.08 0.30 -3.88
CA GLN A 48 -9.25 -0.90 -3.85
C GLN A 48 -7.87 -0.55 -3.29
N GLY A 49 -7.39 -1.39 -2.37
CA GLY A 49 -6.00 -1.34 -1.93
C GLY A 49 -5.10 -1.90 -3.03
N GLU A 50 -4.74 -1.07 -4.00
CA GLU A 50 -3.85 -1.45 -5.09
C GLU A 50 -2.39 -1.16 -4.72
N VAL A 51 -1.50 -2.09 -5.07
CA VAL A 51 -0.05 -1.88 -5.04
C VAL A 51 0.40 -1.72 -6.48
N VAL A 52 0.92 -0.55 -6.82
CA VAL A 52 1.47 -0.27 -8.16
C VAL A 52 2.93 -0.70 -8.17
N SER A 53 3.27 -1.64 -9.05
CA SER A 53 4.62 -2.16 -9.23
C SER A 53 5.26 -1.56 -10.48
N ASP A 54 6.57 -1.28 -10.42
CA ASP A 54 7.44 -0.95 -11.54
C ASP A 54 7.88 -2.19 -12.35
N GLY A 55 7.38 -3.37 -11.95
CA GLY A 55 7.60 -4.65 -12.58
C GLY A 55 8.64 -5.52 -11.87
N PRO A 56 8.99 -6.67 -12.45
CA PRO A 56 9.94 -7.58 -11.85
C PRO A 56 11.38 -7.16 -12.09
N LEU A 57 12.21 -7.33 -11.07
CA LEU A 57 13.67 -7.30 -11.21
C LEU A 57 14.17 -8.62 -11.79
N SER A 58 15.14 -8.54 -12.70
CA SER A 58 15.89 -9.71 -13.11
C SER A 58 16.81 -10.18 -11.96
N PRO A 59 17.17 -11.48 -11.91
CA PRO A 59 18.09 -12.00 -10.90
C PRO A 59 19.44 -11.27 -10.86
N THR A 60 19.89 -10.72 -12.00
CA THR A 60 21.14 -9.94 -12.10
C THR A 60 21.03 -8.53 -11.54
N GLU A 61 19.83 -8.00 -11.39
CA GLU A 61 19.58 -6.68 -10.81
C GLU A 61 19.39 -6.73 -9.29
N MET A 62 19.16 -7.92 -8.72
CA MET A 62 18.99 -8.13 -7.27
C MET A 62 20.33 -8.09 -6.52
N THR A 63 21.00 -6.93 -6.58
CA THR A 63 22.34 -6.71 -6.04
C THR A 63 22.39 -5.48 -5.15
N MET A 64 23.39 -5.42 -4.27
CA MET A 64 23.63 -4.25 -3.41
C MET A 64 23.96 -2.98 -4.21
N GLU A 65 24.59 -3.12 -5.38
CA GLU A 65 24.90 -2.00 -6.26
C GLU A 65 23.63 -1.32 -6.79
N VAL A 66 22.68 -2.12 -7.30
CA VAL A 66 21.38 -1.61 -7.76
C VAL A 66 20.59 -1.01 -6.60
N ALA A 67 20.58 -1.66 -5.43
CA ALA A 67 19.90 -1.13 -4.26
C ALA A 67 20.46 0.25 -3.82
N GLN A 68 21.78 0.45 -3.92
CA GLN A 68 22.41 1.74 -3.63
C GLN A 68 22.09 2.77 -4.72
N LEU A 69 22.11 2.37 -5.99
CA LEU A 69 21.74 3.24 -7.10
C LEU A 69 20.30 3.76 -6.95
N LEU A 70 19.35 2.89 -6.62
CA LEU A 70 17.96 3.27 -6.38
C LEU A 70 17.83 4.23 -5.18
N ARG A 71 18.57 3.99 -4.10
CA ARG A 71 18.58 4.92 -2.96
C ARG A 71 19.00 6.33 -3.37
N ASP A 72 20.03 6.44 -4.21
CA ASP A 72 20.65 7.71 -4.58
C ASP A 72 19.99 8.38 -5.81
N ALA A 73 19.09 7.68 -6.52
CA ALA A 73 18.42 8.19 -7.72
C ALA A 73 17.29 9.20 -7.43
N GLY A 74 16.83 9.30 -6.17
CA GLY A 74 15.73 10.17 -5.75
C GLY A 74 16.16 11.58 -5.36
N PRO A 75 15.21 12.51 -5.38
CA PRO A 75 14.43 12.71 -4.15
C PRO A 75 13.11 11.95 -4.24
N TRP A 76 12.94 10.98 -3.36
CA TRP A 76 11.70 10.21 -3.22
C TRP A 76 10.70 10.95 -2.34
N GLY A 77 9.41 10.82 -2.64
CA GLY A 77 8.35 11.44 -1.86
C GLY A 77 6.96 11.24 -2.44
N GLN A 78 5.99 11.94 -1.86
CA GLN A 78 4.56 11.75 -2.16
C GLN A 78 4.18 11.89 -3.64
N MET A 79 4.90 12.73 -4.40
CA MET A 79 4.65 12.95 -5.83
C MET A 79 5.64 12.20 -6.74
N PHE A 80 6.60 11.49 -6.15
CA PHE A 80 7.60 10.68 -6.84
C PHE A 80 8.04 9.55 -5.90
N PRO A 81 7.18 8.53 -5.71
CA PRO A 81 7.41 7.48 -4.73
C PRO A 81 8.65 6.65 -5.07
N GLU A 82 9.20 5.98 -4.06
CA GLU A 82 10.24 4.97 -4.27
C GLU A 82 9.69 3.84 -5.16
N PRO A 83 10.54 3.25 -6.02
CA PRO A 83 10.10 2.18 -6.89
C PRO A 83 9.76 0.92 -6.08
N LEU A 84 8.70 0.25 -6.50
CA LEU A 84 8.25 -1.03 -5.94
C LEU A 84 8.40 -2.11 -7.00
N PHE A 85 8.87 -3.28 -6.60
CA PHE A 85 9.08 -4.38 -7.54
C PHE A 85 8.33 -5.62 -7.06
N ASP A 86 7.67 -6.28 -8.00
CA ASP A 86 6.98 -7.54 -7.74
C ASP A 86 7.76 -8.74 -8.29
N GLY A 87 7.43 -9.95 -7.83
CA GLY A 87 8.01 -11.14 -8.43
C GLY A 87 7.56 -12.44 -7.79
N HIS A 88 7.91 -13.54 -8.46
CA HIS A 88 7.69 -14.89 -7.99
C HIS A 88 8.94 -15.45 -7.36
N PHE A 89 8.82 -15.98 -6.15
CA PHE A 89 9.93 -16.52 -5.39
C PHE A 89 9.61 -17.86 -4.76
N ARG A 90 10.62 -18.73 -4.68
CA ARG A 90 10.61 -19.91 -3.81
C ARG A 90 10.79 -19.45 -2.37
N LEU A 91 9.90 -19.88 -1.49
CA LEU A 91 9.97 -19.63 -0.06
C LEU A 91 10.80 -20.74 0.60
N LEU A 92 12.03 -20.42 1.00
CA LEU A 92 12.97 -21.39 1.56
C LEU A 92 12.86 -21.48 3.09
N GLN A 93 12.70 -20.33 3.74
CA GLN A 93 12.53 -20.25 5.18
C GLN A 93 11.50 -19.19 5.53
N GLN A 94 10.82 -19.40 6.64
CA GLN A 94 9.90 -18.45 7.22
C GLN A 94 9.88 -18.64 8.74
N ARG A 95 9.77 -17.53 9.47
CA ARG A 95 9.58 -17.55 10.92
C ARG A 95 8.95 -16.25 11.38
N LEU A 96 8.11 -16.34 12.40
CA LEU A 96 7.62 -15.14 13.06
C LEU A 96 8.74 -14.48 13.86
N VAL A 97 8.78 -13.16 13.79
CA VAL A 97 9.65 -12.29 14.58
C VAL A 97 8.80 -11.18 15.22
N GLY A 98 9.04 -10.92 16.50
CA GLY A 98 8.11 -10.12 17.29
C GLY A 98 6.75 -10.80 17.42
N GLU A 99 5.67 -10.03 17.37
CA GLU A 99 4.31 -10.55 17.52
C GLU A 99 3.61 -10.82 16.18
N ARG A 100 3.89 -10.02 15.13
CA ARG A 100 3.10 -10.02 13.88
C ARG A 100 3.93 -9.79 12.62
N HIS A 101 5.21 -10.14 12.60
CA HIS A 101 6.06 -9.97 11.41
C HIS A 101 6.65 -11.30 10.98
N LEU A 102 6.67 -11.57 9.67
CA LEU A 102 7.23 -12.79 9.11
C LEU A 102 8.59 -12.46 8.50
N LYS A 103 9.66 -13.00 9.09
CA LYS A 103 10.96 -13.01 8.44
C LYS A 103 11.00 -14.20 7.47
N VAL A 104 11.41 -13.94 6.23
CA VAL A 104 11.49 -14.95 5.16
C VAL A 104 12.89 -14.99 4.54
N MET A 105 13.21 -16.14 3.95
CA MET A 105 14.32 -16.29 3.03
C MET A 105 13.77 -16.82 1.71
N VAL A 106 14.06 -16.13 0.62
CA VAL A 106 13.45 -16.39 -0.69
C VAL A 106 14.50 -16.44 -1.80
N GLU A 107 14.17 -17.13 -2.89
CA GLU A 107 14.97 -17.21 -4.12
C GLU A 107 14.08 -16.96 -5.33
N PRO A 108 14.47 -16.14 -6.33
CA PRO A 108 13.68 -15.94 -7.54
C PRO A 108 13.35 -17.25 -8.26
N VAL A 109 12.11 -17.41 -8.73
CA VAL A 109 11.75 -18.52 -9.61
C VAL A 109 12.54 -18.37 -10.91
N GLY A 110 13.35 -19.37 -11.24
CA GLY A 110 14.34 -19.30 -12.34
C GLY A 110 15.79 -19.25 -11.87
N GLY A 111 16.01 -19.11 -10.55
CA GLY A 111 17.33 -19.06 -9.93
C GLY A 111 17.86 -17.63 -9.81
N GLY A 112 18.73 -17.40 -8.81
CA GLY A 112 19.22 -16.07 -8.49
C GLY A 112 19.84 -16.02 -7.10
N PRO A 113 20.09 -14.81 -6.57
CA PRO A 113 20.57 -14.65 -5.22
C PRO A 113 19.51 -15.08 -4.19
N LEU A 114 19.97 -15.59 -3.04
CA LEU A 114 19.12 -15.76 -1.87
C LEU A 114 18.91 -14.39 -1.20
N LEU A 115 17.66 -14.07 -0.91
CA LEU A 115 17.27 -12.79 -0.34
C LEU A 115 16.59 -13.00 1.02
N ASP A 116 17.03 -12.24 2.02
CA ASP A 116 16.28 -12.05 3.25
C ASP A 116 15.14 -11.05 3.01
N GLY A 117 13.95 -11.35 3.52
CA GLY A 117 12.79 -10.47 3.45
C GLY A 117 12.04 -10.37 4.77
N ILE A 118 11.21 -9.33 4.90
CA ILE A 118 10.30 -9.17 6.04
C ILE A 118 8.92 -8.74 5.55
N ALA A 119 7.89 -9.49 5.91
CA ALA A 119 6.51 -9.10 5.73
C ALA A 119 5.95 -8.61 7.07
N PHE A 120 5.52 -7.35 7.11
CA PHE A 120 4.98 -6.73 8.32
C PHE A 120 3.49 -7.03 8.48
N ASN A 121 3.03 -7.04 9.73
CA ASN A 121 1.63 -7.22 10.12
C ASN A 121 0.88 -8.39 9.45
N VAL A 122 1.56 -9.53 9.28
CA VAL A 122 0.93 -10.73 8.71
C VAL A 122 -0.20 -11.27 9.61
N ASP A 123 -1.13 -11.99 8.98
CA ASP A 123 -2.10 -12.80 9.71
C ASP A 123 -1.43 -14.04 10.29
N THR A 124 -1.34 -14.12 11.62
CA THR A 124 -0.68 -15.21 12.34
C THR A 124 -1.52 -16.50 12.38
N ALA A 125 -2.77 -16.46 11.93
CA ALA A 125 -3.56 -17.66 11.69
C ALA A 125 -3.17 -18.35 10.37
N LEU A 126 -2.58 -17.61 9.42
CA LEU A 126 -2.16 -18.12 8.12
C LEU A 126 -0.65 -18.34 8.02
N TRP A 127 0.15 -17.52 8.70
CA TRP A 127 1.61 -17.57 8.63
C TRP A 127 2.24 -17.79 10.02
N PRO A 128 3.29 -18.62 10.13
CA PRO A 128 4.01 -19.29 9.05
C PRO A 128 3.29 -20.56 8.56
N ASP A 129 3.38 -20.85 7.26
CA ASP A 129 2.85 -22.06 6.63
C ASP A 129 3.92 -22.86 5.88
N ASN A 130 4.40 -23.94 6.51
CA ASN A 130 5.42 -24.83 5.95
C ASN A 130 4.98 -25.58 4.68
N GLY A 131 3.69 -25.55 4.33
CA GLY A 131 3.15 -26.08 3.08
C GLY A 131 3.40 -25.17 1.86
N VAL A 132 3.60 -23.87 2.08
CA VAL A 132 3.85 -22.91 1.01
C VAL A 132 5.30 -23.01 0.52
N ARG A 133 5.47 -23.24 -0.78
CA ARG A 133 6.78 -23.39 -1.44
C ARG A 133 7.14 -22.22 -2.34
N GLU A 134 6.15 -21.51 -2.86
CA GLU A 134 6.32 -20.37 -3.73
C GLU A 134 5.35 -19.26 -3.33
N VAL A 135 5.76 -18.02 -3.49
CA VAL A 135 5.00 -16.82 -3.14
C VAL A 135 5.16 -15.76 -4.24
N GLN A 136 4.12 -14.97 -4.46
CA GLN A 136 4.23 -13.69 -5.14
C GLN A 136 4.50 -12.63 -4.08
N LEU A 137 5.53 -11.82 -4.27
CA LEU A 137 5.84 -10.66 -3.43
C LEU A 137 5.64 -9.39 -4.26
N ALA A 138 5.18 -8.32 -3.61
CA ALA A 138 5.04 -6.95 -4.12
C ALA A 138 5.22 -5.96 -2.96
#